data_AF-A0A8J9YCS3-F1
#
_entry.id   AF-A0A8J9YCS3-F1
#
_cell.length_a   1.000
_cell.length_b   1.000
_cell.length_c   1.000
_cell.angle_alpha   90.00
_cell.angle_beta   90.00
_cell.angle_gamma   90.00
#
_symmetry.space_group_name_H-M   'P 1'
#
loop_
_entity.id
_entity.type
_entity.pdbx_description
1 polymer ?
#
loop_
_entity_poly.entity_id
_entity_poly.type
_entity_poly.pdbx_seq_one_letter_code
_entity_poly.pdbx_strand_id
1 'polypeptide(L)'
;MKIKKVQCFNVFFILLVDNLFDSLNISTLSVQNGKIYKGPIKRNSPHHQLWQKAKEILKTTKYIKKVRFGDKTRLTETIAPSITNLIKTVEGIESLWKLLSRKYGIDAMLTKNFNQDPIENFFGNIRSYGVRNIAPNTVSFEGAFKALMINNYSEPHSSGANCEEDHNECLQSLDFFLKDKNIITPDIPDTIHFNSEICFDHSNEIDVGQSNYVCGWILKRCLKFII
;
A
#
# COMPACT_ATOMS: atom_id res chain seq x y z
N MET A 1 -33.04 7.49 29.95
CA MET A 1 -32.31 8.29 28.95
C MET A 1 -32.36 7.57 27.61
N LYS A 2 -33.27 7.98 26.71
CA LYS A 2 -33.39 7.39 25.36
C LYS A 2 -32.15 7.81 24.57
N ILE A 3 -31.25 6.85 24.29
CA ILE A 3 -30.17 7.05 23.33
C ILE A 3 -30.85 7.31 21.99
N LYS A 4 -30.97 8.58 21.60
CA LYS A 4 -31.39 8.96 20.25
C LYS A 4 -30.44 8.23 19.31
N LYS A 5 -30.97 7.40 18.42
CA LYS A 5 -30.24 6.89 17.26
C LYS A 5 -29.79 8.09 16.45
N VAL A 6 -28.57 8.56 16.69
CA VAL A 6 -27.90 9.48 15.77
C VAL A 6 -27.33 8.58 14.67
N GLN A 7 -28.21 8.13 13.78
CA GLN A 7 -27.79 7.65 12.47
C GLN A 7 -27.82 8.86 11.54
N CYS A 8 -27.01 9.86 11.86
CA CYS A 8 -26.68 10.91 10.91
C CYS A 8 -25.62 10.32 10.00
N PHE A 9 -26.02 9.93 8.79
CA PHE A 9 -25.12 9.79 7.65
C PHE A 9 -24.49 11.18 7.47
N ASN A 10 -23.36 11.42 8.14
CA ASN A 10 -22.78 12.74 8.20
C ASN A 10 -22.07 12.99 6.87
N VAL A 11 -22.72 13.70 5.96
CA VAL A 11 -22.18 14.09 4.65
C VAL A 11 -20.78 14.71 4.80
N PHE A 12 -20.51 15.42 5.91
CA PHE A 12 -19.19 15.97 6.20
C PHE A 12 -18.12 14.89 6.42
N PHE A 13 -18.47 13.78 7.06
CA PHE A 13 -17.54 12.67 7.26
C PHE A 13 -17.26 11.94 5.93
N ILE A 14 -18.30 11.70 5.12
CA ILE A 14 -18.12 11.07 3.80
C ILE A 14 -17.25 11.94 2.91
N LEU A 15 -17.53 13.24 2.85
CA LEU A 15 -16.73 14.19 2.08
C LEU A 15 -15.29 14.29 2.61
N LEU A 16 -15.08 14.20 3.93
CA LEU A 16 -13.74 14.15 4.52
C LEU A 16 -12.98 12.91 4.03
N VAL A 17 -13.62 11.73 4.06
CA VAL A 17 -13.00 10.47 3.64
C VAL A 17 -12.75 10.46 2.13
N ASP A 18 -13.68 10.96 1.31
CA ASP A 18 -13.51 11.11 -0.16
C ASP A 18 -12.30 11.99 -0.48
N ASN A 19 -12.23 13.18 0.12
CA ASN A 19 -11.10 14.09 -0.07
C ASN A 19 -9.78 13.50 0.43
N LEU A 20 -9.82 12.75 1.55
CA LEU A 20 -8.65 12.09 2.10
C LEU A 20 -8.16 10.98 1.18
N PHE A 21 -9.07 10.17 0.63
CA PHE A 21 -8.76 9.16 -0.36
C PHE A 21 -8.12 9.77 -1.61
N ASP A 22 -8.71 10.84 -2.15
CA ASP A 22 -8.15 11.59 -3.27
C ASP A 22 -6.70 12.03 -2.98
N SER A 23 -6.42 12.53 -1.77
CA SER A 23 -5.07 12.95 -1.36
C SER A 23 -4.05 11.81 -1.20
N LEU A 24 -4.53 10.59 -0.96
CA LEU A 24 -3.71 9.40 -0.74
C LEU A 24 -3.57 8.54 -2.01
N ASN A 25 -4.27 8.89 -3.10
CA ASN A 25 -4.26 8.15 -4.36
C ASN A 25 -4.03 9.08 -5.57
N ILE A 26 -3.06 10.00 -5.46
CA ILE A 26 -2.75 10.96 -6.51
C ILE A 26 -1.89 10.30 -7.59
N SER A 27 -2.36 10.34 -8.84
CA SER A 27 -1.67 9.78 -10.01
C SER A 27 -1.17 10.83 -11.02
N THR A 28 -1.53 12.11 -10.87
CA THR A 28 -1.23 13.14 -11.87
C THR A 28 -0.57 14.38 -11.27
N LEU A 29 0.27 15.05 -12.06
CA LEU A 29 0.91 16.32 -11.68
C LEU A 29 0.00 17.55 -11.91
N SER A 30 -1.15 17.36 -12.54
CA SER A 30 -2.15 18.40 -12.79
C SER A 30 -3.25 18.36 -11.74
N VAL A 31 -3.80 19.52 -11.39
CA VAL A 31 -5.03 19.58 -10.58
C VAL A 31 -6.23 19.32 -11.50
N GLN A 32 -7.03 18.31 -11.18
CA GLN A 32 -8.28 18.04 -11.89
C GLN A 32 -9.37 19.02 -11.44
N ASN A 33 -10.20 19.47 -12.39
CA ASN A 33 -11.24 20.46 -12.10
C ASN A 33 -12.21 19.95 -11.02
N GLY A 34 -12.42 20.74 -9.96
CA GLY A 34 -13.28 20.37 -8.82
C GLY A 34 -12.70 19.33 -7.85
N LYS A 35 -11.55 18.70 -8.18
CA LYS A 35 -10.91 17.65 -7.36
C LYS A 35 -9.51 18.08 -6.93
N ILE A 36 -9.46 19.13 -6.11
CA ILE A 36 -8.21 19.79 -5.68
C ILE A 36 -7.23 18.84 -4.96
N TYR A 37 -7.75 17.81 -4.28
CA TYR A 37 -6.94 16.82 -3.55
C TYR A 37 -6.41 15.69 -4.43
N LYS A 38 -6.80 15.62 -5.71
CA LYS A 38 -6.18 14.73 -6.71
C LYS A 38 -4.98 15.38 -7.41
N GLY A 39 -4.64 16.63 -7.07
CA GLY A 39 -3.43 17.28 -7.56
C GLY A 39 -2.20 16.85 -6.76
N PRO A 40 -0.98 17.10 -7.27
CA PRO A 40 0.24 16.68 -6.59
C PRO A 40 0.45 17.38 -5.26
N ILE A 41 1.10 16.68 -4.33
CA ILE A 41 1.46 17.24 -3.04
C ILE A 41 2.66 18.16 -3.24
N LYS A 42 2.47 19.44 -2.90
CA LYS A 42 3.49 20.49 -2.94
C LYS A 42 3.60 21.15 -1.58
N ARG A 43 4.65 21.97 -1.38
CA ARG A 43 4.94 22.66 -0.11
C ARG A 43 3.75 23.42 0.46
N ASN A 44 3.00 24.12 -0.39
CA ASN A 44 1.84 24.94 -0.01
C ASN A 44 0.51 24.37 -0.52
N SER A 45 0.46 23.07 -0.82
CA SER A 45 -0.76 22.43 -1.32
C SER A 45 -1.80 22.25 -0.20
N PRO A 46 -3.11 22.20 -0.53
CA PRO A 46 -4.18 22.11 0.47
C PRO A 46 -4.18 20.79 1.27
N HIS A 47 -3.45 19.77 0.81
CA HIS A 47 -3.32 18.46 1.47
C HIS A 47 -2.89 18.57 2.94
N HIS A 48 -1.96 19.48 3.26
CA HIS A 48 -1.44 19.63 4.62
C HIS A 48 -2.53 20.03 5.61
N GLN A 49 -3.42 20.94 5.21
CA GLN A 49 -4.56 21.36 6.04
C GLN A 49 -5.63 20.26 6.15
N LEU A 50 -5.92 19.59 5.03
CA LEU A 50 -6.84 18.44 5.02
C LEU A 50 -6.37 17.36 6.00
N TRP A 51 -5.08 17.01 5.99
CA TRP A 51 -4.54 15.97 6.86
C TRP A 51 -4.59 16.31 8.34
N GLN A 52 -4.31 17.56 8.73
CA GLN A 52 -4.47 17.95 10.15
C GLN A 52 -5.92 17.82 10.59
N LYS A 53 -6.86 18.37 9.80
CA LYS A 53 -8.29 18.26 10.07
C LYS A 53 -8.78 16.81 10.09
N ALA A 54 -8.31 15.98 9.16
CA ALA A 54 -8.68 14.58 9.08
C ALA A 54 -8.21 13.82 10.33
N LYS A 55 -6.95 14.00 10.76
CA LYS A 55 -6.43 13.36 11.97
C LYS A 55 -7.22 13.75 13.22
N GLU A 56 -7.62 15.01 13.37
CA GLU A 56 -8.46 15.46 14.49
C GLU A 56 -9.81 14.74 14.51
N ILE A 57 -10.51 14.69 13.37
CA ILE A 57 -11.82 14.05 13.26
C ILE A 57 -11.70 12.53 13.45
N LEU A 58 -10.73 11.88 12.79
CA LEU A 58 -10.52 10.43 12.86
C LEU A 58 -10.19 9.97 14.29
N LYS A 59 -9.38 10.73 15.05
CA LYS A 59 -9.06 10.41 16.46
C LYS A 59 -10.29 10.42 17.37
N THR A 60 -11.32 11.19 17.03
CA THR A 60 -12.58 11.25 17.79
C THR A 60 -13.65 10.27 17.28
N THR A 61 -13.39 9.61 16.15
CA THR A 61 -14.37 8.72 15.50
C THR A 61 -14.45 7.38 16.22
N LYS A 62 -15.66 7.00 16.64
CA LYS A 62 -15.94 5.71 17.29
C LYS A 62 -17.08 4.99 16.61
N TYR A 63 -17.00 3.66 16.59
CA TYR A 63 -18.06 2.79 16.10
C TYR A 63 -18.91 2.29 17.25
N ILE A 64 -20.21 2.16 17.02
CA ILE A 64 -21.14 1.59 18.00
C ILE A 64 -21.34 0.11 17.67
N LYS A 65 -20.82 -0.77 18.52
CA LYS A 65 -21.03 -2.21 18.44
C LYS A 65 -22.19 -2.63 19.34
N LYS A 66 -23.08 -3.48 18.83
CA LYS A 66 -24.06 -4.19 19.66
C LYS A 66 -23.41 -5.45 20.24
N VAL A 67 -23.40 -5.56 21.56
CA VAL A 67 -22.88 -6.73 22.28
C VAL A 67 -24.01 -7.35 23.09
N ARG A 68 -24.22 -8.67 22.92
CA ARG A 68 -25.19 -9.42 23.71
C ARG A 68 -24.56 -9.88 25.02
N PHE A 69 -25.28 -9.71 26.12
CA PHE A 69 -24.97 -10.23 27.44
C PHE A 69 -26.22 -10.93 27.97
N GLY A 70 -26.30 -12.25 27.75
CA GLY A 70 -27.54 -13.02 27.93
C GLY A 70 -28.66 -12.49 27.02
N ASP A 71 -29.85 -12.28 27.59
CA ASP A 71 -31.01 -11.72 26.87
C ASP A 71 -30.94 -10.19 26.67
N LYS A 72 -29.93 -9.53 27.24
CA LYS A 72 -29.77 -8.07 27.14
C LYS A 72 -28.80 -7.70 26.03
N THR A 73 -29.13 -6.66 25.28
CA THR A 73 -28.22 -6.06 24.28
C THR A 73 -27.68 -4.74 24.82
N ARG A 74 -26.35 -4.60 24.86
CA ARG A 74 -25.65 -3.36 25.21
C ARG A 74 -25.03 -2.74 23.95
N LEU A 75 -25.06 -1.41 23.87
CA LEU A 75 -24.28 -0.65 22.90
C LEU A 75 -22.93 -0.30 23.53
N THR A 76 -21.84 -0.61 22.84
CA THR A 76 -20.48 -0.34 23.27
C THR A 76 -19.76 0.44 22.19
N GLU A 77 -18.99 1.46 22.58
CA GLU A 77 -18.12 2.19 21.68
C GLU A 77 -16.82 1.42 21.45
N THR A 78 -16.40 1.31 20.20
CA THR A 78 -15.16 0.63 19.78
C THR A 78 -14.45 1.46 18.73
N ILE A 79 -13.11 1.43 18.73
CA ILE A 79 -12.31 2.01 17.65
C ILE A 79 -12.10 0.93 16.59
N ALA A 80 -12.39 1.24 15.33
CA ALA A 80 -12.10 0.32 14.24
C ALA A 80 -10.60 0.37 13.90
N PRO A 81 -9.93 -0.78 13.72
CA PRO A 81 -8.52 -0.81 13.32
C PRO A 81 -8.23 -0.02 12.05
N SER A 82 -9.18 0.01 11.10
CA SER A 82 -9.07 0.79 9.86
C SER A 82 -8.91 2.29 10.10
N ILE A 83 -9.56 2.88 11.11
CA ILE A 83 -9.39 4.29 11.46
C ILE A 83 -7.99 4.53 12.03
N THR A 84 -7.55 3.66 12.94
CA THR A 84 -6.20 3.73 13.52
C THR A 84 -5.14 3.64 12.43
N ASN A 85 -5.29 2.69 11.50
CA ASN A 85 -4.35 2.50 10.40
C ASN A 85 -4.40 3.66 9.40
N LEU A 86 -5.58 4.21 9.10
CA LEU A 86 -5.70 5.39 8.24
C LEU A 86 -4.99 6.61 8.84
N ILE A 87 -5.08 6.83 10.16
CA ILE A 87 -4.31 7.88 10.84
C ILE A 87 -2.80 7.65 10.64
N LYS A 88 -2.32 6.42 10.85
CA LYS A 88 -0.91 6.06 10.64
C LYS A 88 -0.48 6.28 9.18
N THR A 89 -1.32 5.93 8.21
CA THR A 89 -1.06 6.18 6.78
C THR A 89 -0.88 7.67 6.51
N VAL A 90 -1.77 8.52 7.04
CA VAL A 90 -1.67 9.98 6.87
C VAL A 90 -0.39 10.52 7.52
N GLU A 91 -0.06 10.08 8.74
CA GLU A 91 1.17 10.47 9.44
C GLU A 91 2.44 10.01 8.70
N GLY A 92 2.42 8.81 8.11
CA GLY A 92 3.48 8.25 7.29
C GLY A 92 3.70 9.08 6.02
N ILE A 93 2.64 9.33 5.24
CA ILE A 93 2.72 10.13 4.01
C ILE A 93 3.17 11.57 4.31
N GLU A 94 2.70 12.18 5.40
CA GLU A 94 3.16 13.50 5.84
C GLU A 94 4.66 13.50 6.18
N SER A 95 5.15 12.43 6.81
CA SER A 95 6.56 12.27 7.16
C SER A 95 7.43 12.02 5.93
N LEU A 96 6.98 11.18 4.99
CA LEU A 96 7.64 10.97 3.69
C LEU A 96 7.75 12.28 2.92
N TRP A 97 6.66 13.06 2.83
CA TRP A 97 6.70 14.36 2.16
C TRP A 97 7.76 15.28 2.77
N LYS A 98 7.83 15.38 4.10
CA LYS A 98 8.84 16.20 4.79
C LYS A 98 10.26 15.73 4.48
N LEU A 99 10.50 14.42 4.46
CA LEU A 99 11.80 13.85 4.11
C LEU A 99 12.17 14.15 2.65
N LEU A 100 11.27 13.82 1.71
CA LEU A 100 11.47 13.98 0.27
C LEU A 100 11.69 15.45 -0.13
N SER A 101 10.86 16.35 0.39
CA SER A 101 10.98 17.78 0.10
C SER A 101 12.21 18.43 0.72
N ARG A 102 12.53 18.13 1.99
CA ARG A 102 13.63 18.81 2.71
C ARG A 102 15.00 18.23 2.40
N LYS A 103 15.12 16.90 2.30
CA LYS A 103 16.40 16.22 2.10
C LYS A 103 16.77 16.10 0.63
N TYR A 104 15.78 15.85 -0.23
CA TYR A 104 16.01 15.55 -1.65
C TYR A 104 15.50 16.64 -2.61
N GLY A 105 14.91 17.72 -2.08
CA GLY A 105 14.46 18.85 -2.91
C GLY A 105 13.31 18.50 -3.86
N ILE A 106 12.51 17.47 -3.55
CA ILE A 106 11.38 17.07 -4.40
C ILE A 106 10.25 18.12 -4.33
N ASP A 107 9.88 18.67 -5.50
CA ASP A 107 8.87 19.72 -5.63
C ASP A 107 7.42 19.23 -5.59
N ALA A 108 7.21 17.97 -5.97
CA ALA A 108 5.90 17.35 -6.10
C ALA A 108 5.95 15.87 -5.75
N MET A 109 4.95 15.37 -5.02
CA MET A 109 4.81 13.94 -4.67
C MET A 109 3.45 13.40 -5.12
N LEU A 110 3.48 12.24 -5.79
CA LEU A 110 2.30 11.49 -6.23
C LEU A 110 2.08 10.32 -5.27
N THR A 111 0.95 10.29 -4.58
CA THR A 111 0.70 9.33 -3.50
C THR A 111 0.31 7.92 -3.99
N LYS A 112 -0.15 7.77 -5.24
CA LYS A 112 -0.44 6.46 -5.84
C LYS A 112 0.81 5.55 -5.87
N ASN A 113 2.01 6.13 -5.93
CA ASN A 113 3.27 5.36 -5.96
C ASN A 113 3.63 4.68 -4.63
N PHE A 114 2.90 4.94 -3.54
CA PHE A 114 3.15 4.37 -2.22
C PHE A 114 2.08 3.36 -1.79
N ASN A 115 1.19 2.97 -2.71
CA ASN A 115 0.20 1.93 -2.46
C ASN A 115 0.65 0.59 -3.06
N GLN A 116 -0.15 -0.45 -2.83
CA GLN A 116 0.14 -1.81 -3.31
C GLN A 116 -0.55 -2.13 -4.66
N ASP A 117 -1.21 -1.17 -5.31
CA ASP A 117 -1.90 -1.40 -6.58
C ASP A 117 -0.94 -1.98 -7.65
N PRO A 118 0.31 -1.50 -7.80
CA PRO A 118 1.22 -2.06 -8.80
C PRO A 118 1.53 -3.54 -8.61
N ILE A 119 1.68 -3.98 -7.35
CA ILE A 119 1.96 -5.39 -7.05
C ILE A 119 0.70 -6.25 -7.18
N GLU A 120 -0.48 -5.70 -6.85
CA GLU A 120 -1.76 -6.37 -7.09
C GLU A 120 -2.03 -6.56 -8.59
N ASN A 121 -1.72 -5.55 -9.42
CA ASN A 121 -1.79 -5.61 -10.87
C ASN A 121 -0.83 -6.67 -11.42
N PHE A 122 0.42 -6.67 -10.94
CA PHE A 122 1.38 -7.70 -11.29
C PHE A 122 0.88 -9.12 -10.96
N PHE A 123 0.25 -9.32 -9.80
CA PHE A 123 -0.36 -10.62 -9.49
C PHE A 123 -1.60 -10.92 -10.33
N GLY A 124 -2.35 -9.90 -10.74
CA GLY A 124 -3.41 -10.01 -11.74
C GLY A 124 -2.90 -10.59 -13.04
N ASN A 125 -1.77 -10.05 -13.50
CA ASN A 125 -1.09 -10.52 -14.71
C ASN A 125 -0.69 -12.00 -14.58
N ILE A 126 0.02 -12.37 -13.51
CA ILE A 126 0.39 -13.77 -13.25
C ILE A 126 -0.80 -14.74 -13.31
N ARG A 127 -1.97 -14.35 -12.77
CA ARG A 127 -3.18 -15.18 -12.83
C ARG A 127 -3.78 -15.24 -14.23
N SER A 128 -3.76 -14.14 -14.97
CA SER A 128 -4.22 -14.06 -16.36
C SER A 128 -3.39 -14.92 -17.30
N TYR A 129 -2.06 -14.95 -17.12
CA TYR A 129 -1.16 -15.83 -17.87
C TYR A 129 -1.51 -17.32 -17.72
N GLY A 130 -2.01 -17.72 -16.54
CA GLY A 130 -2.46 -19.09 -16.27
C GLY A 130 -3.76 -19.49 -16.95
N VAL A 131 -4.52 -18.54 -17.52
CA VAL A 131 -5.85 -18.68 -18.14
C VAL A 131 -6.87 -19.41 -17.24
N ARG A 132 -6.81 -20.75 -17.19
CA ARG A 132 -7.65 -21.59 -16.31
C ARG A 132 -7.01 -21.83 -14.94
N ASN A 133 -5.70 -21.61 -14.81
CA ASN A 133 -4.96 -21.75 -13.56
C ASN A 133 -4.84 -20.41 -12.83
N ILE A 134 -5.97 -19.95 -12.27
CA ILE A 134 -6.07 -18.68 -11.55
C ILE A 134 -5.42 -18.69 -10.15
N ALA A 135 -4.96 -19.86 -9.70
CA ALA A 135 -4.27 -20.07 -8.42
C ALA A 135 -2.98 -20.86 -8.67
N PRO A 136 -1.96 -20.24 -9.28
CA PRO A 136 -0.75 -20.94 -9.66
C PRO A 136 0.00 -21.46 -8.42
N ASN A 137 0.49 -22.70 -8.50
CA ASN A 137 1.49 -23.19 -7.55
C ASN A 137 2.84 -22.50 -7.80
N THR A 138 3.82 -22.72 -6.91
CA THR A 138 5.14 -22.07 -6.96
C THR A 138 5.85 -22.25 -8.30
N VAL A 139 5.81 -23.44 -8.90
CA VAL A 139 6.43 -23.72 -10.20
C VAL A 139 5.74 -22.96 -11.33
N SER A 140 4.41 -22.93 -11.31
CA SER A 140 3.61 -22.22 -12.31
C SER A 140 3.79 -20.72 -12.20
N PHE A 141 3.88 -20.20 -10.96
CA PHE A 141 4.18 -18.81 -10.68
C PHE A 141 5.55 -18.42 -11.22
N GLU A 142 6.58 -19.23 -10.95
CA GLU A 142 7.94 -18.98 -11.45
C GLU A 142 7.98 -18.97 -12.99
N GLY A 143 7.27 -19.90 -13.62
CA GLY A 143 7.14 -19.94 -15.08
C GLY A 143 6.46 -18.69 -15.65
N ALA A 144 5.32 -18.29 -15.07
CA ALA A 144 4.58 -17.09 -15.48
C ALA A 144 5.41 -15.81 -15.25
N PHE A 145 6.11 -15.71 -14.11
CA PHE A 145 6.99 -14.59 -13.81
C PHE A 145 8.10 -14.43 -14.86
N LYS A 146 8.80 -15.53 -15.19
CA LYS A 146 9.85 -15.51 -16.22
C LYS A 146 9.30 -15.12 -17.59
N ALA A 147 8.13 -15.66 -17.95
CA ALA A 147 7.49 -15.33 -19.22
C ALA A 147 7.10 -13.84 -19.28
N LEU A 148 6.51 -13.30 -18.22
CA LEU A 148 6.19 -11.87 -18.14
C LEU A 148 7.44 -11.01 -18.20
N MET A 149 8.51 -11.36 -17.50
CA MET A 149 9.79 -10.64 -17.59
C MET A 149 10.35 -10.58 -19.01
N ILE A 150 10.33 -11.71 -19.73
CA ILE A 150 10.79 -11.79 -21.13
C ILE A 150 9.91 -10.90 -22.03
N ASN A 151 8.61 -10.83 -21.73
CA ASN A 151 7.65 -10.05 -22.49
C ASN A 151 7.50 -8.60 -22.00
N ASN A 152 8.43 -8.07 -21.18
CA ASN A 152 8.34 -6.74 -20.56
C ASN A 152 7.01 -6.49 -19.81
N TYR A 153 6.47 -7.51 -19.16
CA TYR A 153 5.16 -7.52 -18.52
C TYR A 153 4.00 -7.16 -19.47
N SER A 154 4.20 -7.31 -20.79
CA SER A 154 3.16 -7.14 -21.79
C SER A 154 2.14 -8.26 -21.62
N GLU A 155 0.93 -7.91 -21.23
CA GLU A 155 -0.20 -8.82 -21.29
C GLU A 155 -1.27 -8.33 -22.26
N PRO A 156 -2.00 -9.25 -22.91
CA PRO A 156 -3.31 -8.91 -23.43
C PRO A 156 -4.22 -8.58 -22.24
N HIS A 157 -4.51 -7.30 -22.03
CA HIS A 157 -5.46 -6.87 -21.01
C HIS A 157 -6.76 -7.68 -21.13
N SER A 158 -7.12 -8.42 -20.07
CA SER A 158 -8.38 -9.15 -20.08
C SER A 158 -9.55 -8.18 -20.08
N SER A 159 -10.51 -8.35 -21.00
CA SER A 159 -11.73 -7.57 -21.03
C SER A 159 -12.54 -7.84 -19.76
N GLY A 160 -12.55 -6.91 -18.81
CA GLY A 160 -13.28 -7.02 -17.54
C GLY A 160 -12.40 -7.17 -16.27
N ALA A 161 -11.10 -6.86 -16.34
CA ALA A 161 -10.28 -6.77 -15.13
C ALA A 161 -10.81 -5.69 -14.17
N ASN A 162 -10.92 -6.01 -12.88
CA ASN A 162 -11.38 -5.07 -11.83
C ASN A 162 -10.29 -4.10 -11.36
N CYS A 163 -9.05 -4.29 -11.82
CA CYS A 163 -7.93 -3.47 -11.42
C CYS A 163 -7.72 -2.33 -12.41
N GLU A 164 -7.54 -1.11 -11.90
CA GLU A 164 -7.22 0.05 -12.73
C GLU A 164 -5.84 -0.14 -13.39
N GLU A 165 -5.72 0.30 -14.63
CA GLU A 165 -4.43 0.42 -15.30
C GLU A 165 -3.53 1.34 -14.47
N ASP A 166 -2.33 0.88 -14.13
CA ASP A 166 -1.41 1.62 -13.28
C ASP A 166 -0.40 2.47 -14.08
N HIS A 167 -0.43 2.41 -15.41
CA HIS A 167 0.48 3.09 -16.34
C HIS A 167 1.96 2.96 -15.94
N ASN A 168 2.29 1.91 -15.19
CA ASN A 168 3.64 1.69 -14.71
C ASN A 168 4.47 1.09 -15.84
N GLU A 169 5.61 1.70 -16.09
CA GLU A 169 6.61 1.15 -17.01
C GLU A 169 7.64 0.36 -16.21
N CYS A 170 8.15 -0.72 -16.81
CA CYS A 170 9.22 -1.48 -16.19
C CYS A 170 10.50 -0.63 -16.17
N LEU A 171 11.08 -0.42 -14.98
CA LEU A 171 12.31 0.37 -14.82
C LEU A 171 13.52 -0.27 -15.51
N GLN A 172 13.52 -1.60 -15.67
CA GLN A 172 14.64 -2.37 -16.20
C GLN A 172 14.13 -3.52 -17.06
N SER A 173 14.66 -3.64 -18.28
CA SER A 173 14.33 -4.75 -19.18
C SER A 173 15.13 -6.00 -18.88
N LEU A 174 14.74 -7.14 -19.45
CA LEU A 174 15.57 -8.35 -19.41
C LEU A 174 16.98 -8.09 -19.99
N ASP A 175 17.07 -7.25 -21.01
CA ASP A 175 18.34 -6.85 -21.63
C ASP A 175 19.28 -6.16 -20.63
N PHE A 176 18.74 -5.32 -19.74
CA PHE A 176 19.50 -4.74 -18.62
C PHE A 176 20.10 -5.83 -17.73
N PHE A 177 19.29 -6.80 -17.27
CA PHE A 177 19.76 -7.88 -16.40
C PHE A 177 20.80 -8.80 -17.06
N LEU A 178 20.72 -8.97 -18.38
CA LEU A 178 21.64 -9.84 -19.13
C LEU A 178 22.97 -9.14 -19.48
N LYS A 179 22.94 -7.82 -19.71
CA LYS A 179 24.12 -7.04 -20.11
C LYS A 179 24.90 -6.48 -18.93
N ASP A 180 24.26 -6.26 -17.79
CA ASP A 180 24.91 -5.60 -16.67
C ASP A 180 25.75 -6.59 -15.85
N LYS A 181 27.02 -6.74 -16.22
CA LYS A 181 28.04 -7.48 -15.44
C LYS A 181 28.79 -6.59 -14.44
N ASN A 182 28.55 -5.28 -14.44
CA ASN A 182 29.28 -4.30 -13.65
C ASN A 182 28.32 -3.29 -13.03
N ILE A 183 27.45 -3.76 -12.13
CA ILE A 183 26.83 -2.84 -11.17
C ILE A 183 27.96 -2.38 -10.25
N ILE A 184 28.48 -1.17 -10.48
CA ILE A 184 29.13 -0.41 -9.41
C ILE A 184 28.02 -0.25 -8.38
N THR A 185 28.02 -1.10 -7.36
CA THR A 185 27.22 -0.87 -6.18
C THR A 185 27.59 0.53 -5.73
N PRO A 186 26.68 1.53 -5.74
CA PRO A 186 26.95 2.74 -5.00
C PRO A 186 27.31 2.29 -3.59
N ASP A 187 28.29 2.93 -2.95
CA ASP A 187 28.60 2.70 -1.53
C ASP A 187 27.34 3.04 -0.74
N ILE A 188 26.42 2.07 -0.65
CA ILE A 188 25.33 2.07 0.30
C ILE A 188 26.06 1.95 1.62
N PRO A 189 25.87 2.90 2.57
CA PRO A 189 26.46 2.74 3.89
C PRO A 189 26.11 1.34 4.39
N ASP A 190 27.12 0.57 4.81
CA ASP A 190 27.03 -0.85 5.23
C ASP A 190 26.04 -1.10 6.38
N THR A 191 25.30 -0.10 6.81
CA THR A 191 24.36 -0.16 7.90
C THR A 191 23.16 0.75 7.63
N ILE A 192 22.22 0.27 6.82
CA ILE A 192 20.82 0.66 7.02
C ILE A 192 20.42 -0.01 8.35
N HIS A 193 20.56 0.72 9.46
CA HIS A 193 19.96 0.31 10.72
C HIS A 193 18.44 0.32 10.53
N PHE A 194 17.88 -0.83 10.18
CA PHE A 194 16.47 -1.07 10.37
C PHE A 194 16.22 -0.95 11.87
N ASN A 195 15.58 0.14 12.31
CA ASN A 195 14.98 0.15 13.63
C ASN A 195 14.05 -1.06 13.68
N SER A 196 14.40 -2.02 14.52
CA SER A 196 13.78 -3.34 14.66
C SER A 196 12.39 -3.28 15.29
N GLU A 197 11.62 -2.23 15.00
CA GLU A 197 10.20 -2.18 15.27
C GLU A 197 9.44 -2.51 13.98
N ILE A 198 9.79 -3.65 13.36
CA ILE A 198 8.80 -4.37 12.56
C ILE A 198 7.81 -4.89 13.59
N CYS A 199 6.74 -4.12 13.81
CA CYS A 199 5.60 -4.55 14.58
C CYS A 199 4.93 -5.68 13.77
N PHE A 200 5.41 -6.91 13.93
CA PHE A 200 4.66 -8.09 13.55
C PHE A 200 3.41 -8.09 14.43
N ASP A 201 2.33 -7.52 13.91
CA ASP A 201 1.02 -7.77 14.46
C ASP A 201 0.84 -9.29 14.36
N HIS A 202 0.72 -9.96 15.50
CA HIS A 202 0.51 -11.40 15.58
C HIS A 202 -0.89 -11.72 15.03
N SER A 203 -1.08 -11.64 13.72
CA SER A 203 -2.15 -12.35 13.04
C SER A 203 -1.78 -13.83 13.09
N ASN A 204 -2.47 -14.58 13.95
CA ASN A 204 -2.25 -16.00 14.25
C ASN A 204 -2.50 -16.96 13.07
N GLU A 205 -2.34 -16.54 11.82
CA GLU A 205 -2.47 -17.38 10.63
C GLU A 205 -1.37 -17.08 9.60
N ILE A 206 -0.14 -16.77 10.05
CA ILE A 206 1.02 -16.90 9.17
C ILE A 206 1.30 -18.40 9.03
N ASP A 207 0.95 -18.94 7.87
CA ASP A 207 1.21 -20.31 7.43
C ASP A 207 2.67 -20.67 7.75
N VAL A 208 2.85 -21.47 8.81
CA VAL A 208 4.14 -21.86 9.39
C VAL A 208 5.07 -22.46 8.33
N GLY A 209 4.50 -23.05 7.27
CA GLY A 209 5.24 -23.56 6.12
C GLY A 209 5.98 -22.48 5.33
N GLN A 210 5.36 -21.32 5.10
CA GLN A 210 5.95 -20.23 4.33
C GLN A 210 7.08 -19.54 5.09
N SER A 211 6.88 -19.29 6.38
CA SER A 211 7.92 -18.70 7.25
C SER A 211 9.14 -19.62 7.37
N ASN A 212 8.93 -20.94 7.55
CA ASN A 212 10.02 -21.91 7.60
C ASN A 212 10.76 -22.04 6.27
N TYR A 213 10.05 -21.98 5.14
CA TYR A 213 10.68 -22.00 3.82
C TYR A 213 11.56 -20.77 3.58
N VAL A 214 11.06 -19.57 3.90
CA VAL A 214 11.82 -18.32 3.77
C VAL A 214 13.03 -18.32 4.70
N CYS A 215 12.87 -18.72 5.97
CA CYS A 215 13.99 -18.88 6.91
C CYS A 215 15.04 -19.88 6.40
N GLY A 216 14.62 -21.04 5.92
CA GLY A 216 15.52 -22.07 5.39
C GLY A 216 16.28 -21.59 4.14
N TRP A 217 15.61 -20.85 3.26
CA TRP A 217 16.24 -20.28 2.07
C TRP A 217 17.26 -19.18 2.41
N ILE A 218 16.94 -18.29 3.36
CA ILE A 218 17.85 -17.25 3.85
C ILE A 218 19.08 -17.88 4.50
N LEU A 219 18.90 -18.83 5.42
CA LEU A 219 20.00 -19.54 6.08
C LEU A 219 20.91 -20.23 5.07
N LYS A 220 20.34 -20.89 4.05
CA LYS A 220 21.12 -21.56 3.00
C LYS A 220 21.95 -20.57 2.16
N ARG A 221 21.47 -19.33 1.98
CA ARG A 221 22.23 -18.29 1.28
C ARG A 221 23.33 -17.69 2.15
N CYS A 222 23.04 -17.41 3.41
CA CYS A 222 24.03 -16.83 4.34
C CYS A 222 25.14 -17.84 4.70
N LEU A 223 24.82 -19.13 4.83
CA LEU A 223 25.81 -20.17 5.12
C LEU A 223 26.86 -20.35 4.01
N LYS A 224 26.55 -19.97 2.76
CA LYS A 224 27.53 -19.99 1.65
C LYS A 224 28.61 -18.90 1.77
N PHE A 225 28.44 -17.94 2.69
CA PHE A 225 29.41 -16.87 2.94
C PHE A 225 30.17 -17.06 4.26
N ILE A 226 29.90 -18.16 4.98
CA ILE A 226 30.50 -18.48 6.30
C ILE A 226 31.45 -19.69 6.23
N ILE A 227 31.52 -20.38 5.09
CA ILE A 227 32.50 -21.44 4.77
C ILE A 227 33.29 -20.99 3.56
#